data_AF-A0AAJ6BM52-F1
#
_entry.id   AF-A0AAJ6BM52-F1
#
_cell.length_a   1.000
_cell.length_b   1.000
_cell.length_c   1.000
_cell.angle_alpha   90.00
_cell.angle_beta   90.00
_cell.angle_gamma   90.00
#
_symmetry.space_group_name_H-M   'P 1'
#
loop_
_entity.id
_entity.type
_entity.pdbx_description
1 polymer ?
#
loop_
_entity_poly.entity_id
_entity_poly.type
_entity_poly.pdbx_seq_one_letter_code
_entity_poly.pdbx_strand_id
1 'polypeptide(L)'
;MVKRENPVSLKSFLRSGRKQGRIIGALIMREIVTRYGREGLGFLWLILEPLVFCFGVMALWTLMKPEYEHGIRVAPFVMTGYMCLLLFRHIVGSFGGAILANVGLLHHRDVKPVHLYFSRAVIELAGGAMAFFVVYIVLLALGAVSPPRDYVMLYGAYLILAWLSSGFGMTMASLAIRYEVVERVMPVSMYLMIPLSGAFVMVDWLPHRYQWIYLLNPLPHTVEMVRSSVFGEFVPTHFNPLYPIAWAAGLTLVGLLLLAQTRRYLDID
;
A
#
# COMPACT_ATOMS: atom_id res chain seq x y z
N MET A 1 40.47 -22.99 -19.06
CA MET A 1 40.71 -22.03 -17.96
C MET A 1 39.43 -21.85 -17.18
N VAL A 2 39.33 -22.48 -16.01
CA VAL A 2 38.15 -22.43 -15.12
C VAL A 2 38.18 -21.10 -14.36
N LYS A 3 37.19 -20.24 -14.62
CA LYS A 3 37.02 -18.94 -13.94
C LYS A 3 36.64 -19.22 -12.48
N ARG A 4 37.60 -19.11 -11.55
CA ARG A 4 37.35 -19.17 -10.11
C ARG A 4 36.27 -18.15 -9.75
N GLU A 5 35.13 -18.62 -9.25
CA GLU A 5 34.13 -17.78 -8.62
C GLU A 5 34.77 -17.09 -7.41
N ASN A 6 34.89 -15.76 -7.48
CA ASN A 6 35.31 -14.99 -6.32
C ASN A 6 34.25 -15.14 -5.22
N PRO A 7 34.62 -15.48 -3.97
CA PRO A 7 33.66 -15.48 -2.88
C PRO A 7 33.08 -14.07 -2.78
N VAL A 8 31.74 -13.98 -2.68
CA VAL A 8 31.02 -12.72 -2.53
C VAL A 8 31.49 -12.05 -1.24
N SER A 9 32.47 -11.14 -1.36
CA SER A 9 33.03 -10.43 -0.23
C SER A 9 31.95 -9.55 0.42
N LEU A 10 31.87 -9.53 1.74
CA LEU A 10 30.97 -8.62 2.47
C LEU A 10 31.14 -7.16 2.00
N LYS A 11 32.36 -6.76 1.64
CA LYS A 11 32.65 -5.43 1.07
C LYS A 11 32.02 -5.21 -0.30
N SER A 12 31.93 -6.22 -1.16
CA SER A 12 31.27 -6.10 -2.47
C SER A 12 29.75 -6.08 -2.33
N PHE A 13 29.18 -6.86 -1.40
CA PHE A 13 27.76 -6.81 -1.07
C PHE A 13 27.34 -5.43 -0.53
N LEU A 14 28.10 -4.88 0.42
CA LEU A 14 27.85 -3.54 0.98
C LEU A 14 27.97 -2.43 -0.08
N ARG A 15 28.94 -2.54 -1.01
CA ARG A 15 29.06 -1.59 -2.14
C ARG A 15 27.85 -1.67 -3.08
N SER A 16 27.38 -2.88 -3.40
CA SER A 16 26.18 -3.09 -4.22
C SER A 16 24.93 -2.52 -3.54
N GLY A 17 24.75 -2.75 -2.23
CA GLY A 17 23.65 -2.19 -1.46
C GLY A 17 23.65 -0.66 -1.45
N ARG A 18 24.81 -0.03 -1.22
CA ARG A 18 24.96 1.43 -1.30
C ARG A 18 24.63 1.98 -2.69
N LYS A 19 25.04 1.28 -3.75
CA LYS A 19 24.73 1.65 -5.13
C LYS A 19 23.21 1.62 -5.37
N GLN A 20 22.54 0.53 -4.97
CA GLN A 20 21.09 0.40 -5.09
C GLN A 20 20.34 1.48 -4.28
N GLY A 21 20.78 1.75 -3.05
CA GLY A 21 20.21 2.81 -2.22
C GLY A 21 20.33 4.20 -2.88
N ARG A 22 21.46 4.51 -3.52
CA ARG A 22 21.64 5.76 -4.26
C ARG A 22 20.70 5.86 -5.47
N ILE A 23 20.52 4.76 -6.19
CA ILE A 23 19.60 4.71 -7.35
C ILE A 23 18.17 4.94 -6.89
N ILE A 24 17.71 4.20 -5.87
CA ILE A 24 16.36 4.36 -5.31
C ILE A 24 16.16 5.77 -4.77
N GLY A 25 17.12 6.32 -4.01
CA GLY A 25 17.03 7.68 -3.51
C GLY A 25 16.92 8.73 -4.62
N ALA A 26 17.69 8.57 -5.69
CA ALA A 26 17.60 9.46 -6.86
C ALA A 26 16.25 9.31 -7.59
N LEU A 27 15.73 8.09 -7.72
CA LEU A 27 14.42 7.83 -8.32
C LEU A 27 13.29 8.40 -7.46
N ILE A 28 13.33 8.25 -6.14
CA ILE A 28 12.37 8.85 -5.21
C ILE A 28 12.36 10.37 -5.39
N MET A 29 13.53 11.01 -5.36
CA MET A 29 13.63 12.47 -5.55
C MET A 29 13.04 12.88 -6.91
N ARG A 30 13.34 12.14 -7.97
CA ARG A 30 12.78 12.42 -9.30
C ARG A 30 11.27 12.24 -9.33
N GLU A 31 10.74 11.14 -8.80
CA GLU A 31 9.29 10.87 -8.76
C GLU A 31 8.57 11.95 -7.94
N ILE A 32 9.15 12.41 -6.83
CA ILE A 32 8.62 13.55 -6.07
C ILE A 32 8.56 14.80 -6.96
N VAL A 33 9.68 15.18 -7.56
CA VAL A 33 9.75 16.39 -8.40
C VAL A 33 8.82 16.34 -9.62
N THR A 34 8.69 15.19 -10.25
CA THR A 34 7.92 15.02 -11.50
C THR A 34 6.42 14.87 -11.26
N ARG A 35 6.00 14.19 -10.19
CA ARG A 35 4.57 14.00 -9.88
C ARG A 35 3.98 15.13 -9.03
N TYR A 36 4.79 15.72 -8.17
CA TYR A 36 4.35 16.67 -7.13
C TYR A 36 4.98 18.06 -7.28
N GLY A 37 5.76 18.28 -8.33
CA GLY A 37 6.35 19.59 -8.64
C GLY A 37 7.58 19.92 -7.80
N ARG A 38 8.33 20.93 -8.28
CA ARG A 38 9.60 21.38 -7.68
C ARG A 38 9.41 22.27 -6.46
N GLU A 39 8.24 22.90 -6.33
CA GLU A 39 7.97 23.96 -5.34
C GLU A 39 7.36 23.42 -4.04
N GLY A 40 7.32 22.09 -3.84
CA GLY A 40 6.85 21.46 -2.60
C GLY A 40 5.33 21.45 -2.39
N LEU A 41 4.57 22.29 -3.10
CA LEU A 41 3.11 22.33 -3.00
C LEU A 41 2.44 21.00 -3.37
N GLY A 42 2.94 20.26 -4.36
CA GLY A 42 2.38 18.93 -4.62
C GLY A 42 2.78 17.89 -3.59
N PHE A 43 3.89 18.05 -2.85
CA PHE A 43 4.21 17.11 -1.77
C PHE A 43 3.18 17.23 -0.65
N LEU A 44 2.69 18.44 -0.37
CA LEU A 44 1.54 18.64 0.51
C LEU A 44 0.30 17.93 -0.02
N TRP A 45 0.09 17.90 -1.34
CA TRP A 45 -1.05 17.21 -1.95
C TRP A 45 -1.07 15.71 -1.66
N LEU A 46 0.09 15.04 -1.66
CA LEU A 46 0.21 13.62 -1.31
C LEU A 46 -0.38 13.29 0.08
N ILE A 47 -0.33 14.25 1.01
CA ILE A 47 -0.87 14.11 2.36
C ILE A 47 -2.29 14.66 2.42
N LEU A 48 -2.53 15.82 1.79
CA LEU A 48 -3.80 16.53 1.82
C LEU A 48 -4.92 15.71 1.18
N GLU A 49 -4.66 15.00 0.09
CA GLU A 49 -5.67 14.18 -0.58
C GLU A 49 -6.25 13.09 0.35
N PRO A 50 -5.44 12.21 0.99
CA PRO A 50 -5.95 11.29 2.00
C PRO A 50 -6.69 11.96 3.15
N LEU A 51 -6.21 13.12 3.61
CA LEU A 51 -6.87 13.87 4.69
C LEU A 51 -8.27 14.35 4.28
N VAL A 52 -8.38 14.99 3.11
CA VAL A 52 -9.65 15.50 2.60
C VAL A 52 -10.65 14.37 2.42
N PHE A 53 -10.23 13.25 1.84
CA PHE A 53 -11.12 12.10 1.68
C PHE A 53 -11.50 11.46 3.02
N CYS A 54 -10.54 11.27 3.94
CA CYS A 54 -10.82 10.67 5.24
C CYS A 54 -11.75 11.54 6.09
N PHE A 55 -11.46 12.84 6.21
CA PHE A 55 -12.33 13.77 6.94
C PHE A 55 -13.68 13.95 6.23
N GLY A 56 -13.72 13.94 4.90
CA GLY A 56 -14.96 14.01 4.13
C GLY A 56 -15.88 12.81 4.41
N VAL A 57 -15.36 11.58 4.33
CA VAL A 57 -16.13 10.37 4.65
C VAL A 57 -16.53 10.36 6.13
N MET A 58 -15.64 10.76 7.02
CA MET A 58 -15.89 10.84 8.46
C MET A 58 -17.02 11.83 8.78
N ALA A 59 -16.98 13.04 8.20
CA ALA A 59 -18.02 14.05 8.37
C ALA A 59 -19.36 13.56 7.82
N LEU A 60 -19.36 12.99 6.61
CA LEU A 60 -20.56 12.43 6.00
C LEU A 60 -21.20 11.35 6.88
N TRP A 61 -20.41 10.38 7.37
CA TRP A 61 -20.94 9.31 8.21
C TRP A 61 -21.40 9.79 9.58
N THR A 62 -20.70 10.77 10.17
CA THR A 62 -21.13 11.38 11.43
C THR A 62 -22.46 12.10 11.31
N LEU A 63 -22.79 12.65 10.13
CA LEU A 63 -24.09 13.29 9.87
C LEU A 63 -25.20 12.30 9.53
N MET A 64 -24.86 11.17 8.90
CA MET A 64 -25.86 10.18 8.42
C MET A 64 -26.12 9.04 9.41
N LYS A 65 -25.17 8.71 10.28
CA LYS A 65 -25.23 7.57 11.20
C LYS A 65 -25.22 8.03 12.66
N PRO A 66 -25.76 7.20 13.58
CA PRO A 66 -25.55 7.39 15.01
C PRO A 66 -24.05 7.47 15.35
N GLU A 67 -23.70 8.18 16.44
CA GLU A 67 -22.31 8.35 16.88
C GLU A 67 -21.58 7.01 17.12
N TYR A 68 -22.34 5.99 17.50
CA TYR A 68 -21.86 4.63 17.73
C TYR A 68 -22.52 3.64 16.78
N GLU A 69 -21.70 2.80 16.17
CA GLU A 69 -22.13 1.66 15.36
C GLU A 69 -21.50 0.40 15.96
N HIS A 70 -22.33 -0.53 16.43
CA HIS A 70 -21.89 -1.75 17.14
C HIS A 70 -20.94 -1.48 18.33
N GLY A 71 -21.18 -0.39 19.07
CA GLY A 71 -20.36 -0.02 20.24
C GLY A 71 -19.06 0.73 19.92
N ILE A 72 -18.79 1.01 18.65
CA ILE A 72 -17.58 1.71 18.19
C ILE A 72 -17.95 3.11 17.71
N ARG A 73 -17.18 4.12 18.11
CA ARG A 73 -17.31 5.48 17.55
C ARG A 73 -17.05 5.46 16.05
N VAL A 74 -17.90 6.12 15.28
CA VAL A 74 -17.82 6.16 13.81
C VAL A 74 -16.50 6.77 13.32
N ALA A 75 -16.01 7.83 13.96
CA ALA A 75 -14.83 8.54 13.47
C ALA A 75 -13.53 7.70 13.49
N PRO A 76 -13.13 7.05 14.62
CA PRO A 76 -12.00 6.12 14.63
C PRO A 76 -12.20 4.90 13.72
N PHE A 77 -13.44 4.42 13.58
CA PHE A 77 -13.77 3.32 12.68
C PHE A 77 -13.48 3.68 11.21
N VAL A 78 -13.92 4.86 10.77
CA VAL A 78 -13.63 5.38 9.43
C VAL A 78 -12.13 5.60 9.24
N MET A 79 -11.44 6.22 10.20
CA MET A 79 -9.99 6.43 10.12
C MET A 79 -9.24 5.11 9.90
N THR A 80 -9.46 4.11 10.76
CA THR A 80 -8.72 2.84 10.71
C THR A 80 -8.99 2.06 9.42
N GLY A 81 -10.22 2.04 8.92
CA GLY A 81 -10.58 1.33 7.69
C GLY A 81 -10.23 2.09 6.42
N TYR A 82 -10.66 3.35 6.33
CA TYR A 82 -10.56 4.13 5.10
C TYR A 82 -9.12 4.51 4.76
N MET A 83 -8.27 4.80 5.75
CA MET A 83 -6.86 5.07 5.49
C MET A 83 -6.11 3.84 4.97
N CYS A 84 -6.48 2.64 5.43
CA CYS A 84 -5.95 1.39 4.86
C CYS A 84 -6.38 1.22 3.40
N LEU A 85 -7.65 1.46 3.09
CA LEU A 85 -8.17 1.39 1.73
C LEU A 85 -7.49 2.42 0.80
N LEU A 86 -7.28 3.65 1.28
CA LEU A 86 -6.58 4.68 0.52
C LEU A 86 -5.13 4.28 0.23
N LEU A 87 -4.39 3.79 1.23
CA LEU A 87 -3.02 3.30 1.03
C LEU A 87 -2.97 2.23 -0.07
N PHE A 88 -3.86 1.24 -0.01
CA PHE A 88 -3.93 0.18 -1.02
C PHE A 88 -4.17 0.75 -2.42
N ARG A 89 -5.19 1.61 -2.56
CA ARG A 89 -5.56 2.22 -3.84
C ARG A 89 -4.45 3.13 -4.39
N HIS A 90 -3.77 3.88 -3.53
CA HIS A 90 -2.69 4.78 -3.91
C HIS A 90 -1.47 4.00 -4.40
N ILE A 91 -1.04 2.97 -3.67
CA ILE A 91 0.08 2.13 -4.10
C ILE A 91 -0.24 1.45 -5.44
N VAL A 92 -1.39 0.78 -5.54
CA VAL A 92 -1.77 0.07 -6.78
C VAL A 92 -1.93 1.04 -7.94
N GLY A 93 -2.63 2.16 -7.73
CA GLY A 93 -2.81 3.20 -8.74
C GLY A 93 -1.49 3.81 -9.20
N SER A 94 -0.56 4.06 -8.27
CA SER A 94 0.76 4.61 -8.59
C SER A 94 1.59 3.68 -9.46
N PHE A 95 1.34 2.36 -9.48
CA PHE A 95 2.08 1.44 -10.33
C PHE A 95 1.56 1.42 -11.77
N GLY A 96 0.30 1.83 -11.97
CA GLY A 96 -0.30 2.03 -13.28
C GLY A 96 0.52 3.03 -14.10
N GLY A 97 0.95 2.63 -15.30
CA GLY A 97 1.75 3.48 -16.18
C GLY A 97 3.16 3.83 -15.67
N ALA A 98 3.62 3.26 -14.55
CA ALA A 98 4.91 3.63 -13.96
C ALA A 98 6.12 3.32 -14.86
N ILE A 99 6.05 2.24 -15.62
CA ILE A 99 7.07 1.85 -16.59
C ILE A 99 7.02 2.79 -17.80
N LEU A 100 5.83 2.99 -18.38
CA LEU A 100 5.64 3.83 -19.57
C LEU A 100 6.09 5.27 -19.34
N ALA A 101 5.78 5.85 -18.18
CA ALA A 101 6.22 7.20 -17.80
C ALA A 101 7.75 7.34 -17.63
N ASN A 102 8.48 6.22 -17.56
CA ASN A 102 9.88 6.17 -17.18
C ASN A 102 10.75 5.34 -18.15
N VAL A 103 10.25 5.01 -19.35
CA VAL A 103 10.97 4.18 -20.33
C VAL A 103 12.37 4.72 -20.62
N GLY A 104 12.51 6.05 -20.76
CA GLY A 104 13.80 6.69 -21.01
C GLY A 104 14.87 6.42 -19.94
N LEU A 105 14.48 6.14 -18.69
CA LEU A 105 15.42 5.79 -17.61
C LEU A 105 15.86 4.32 -17.67
N LEU A 106 15.07 3.45 -18.30
CA LEU A 106 15.34 2.02 -18.34
C LEU A 106 16.50 1.66 -19.29
N HIS A 107 16.90 2.57 -20.19
CA HIS A 107 18.14 2.44 -20.96
C HIS A 107 19.39 2.52 -20.08
N HIS A 108 19.30 3.11 -18.89
CA HIS A 108 20.43 3.14 -17.96
C HIS A 108 20.62 1.76 -17.33
N ARG A 109 21.75 1.09 -17.61
CA ARG A 109 22.08 -0.29 -17.20
C ARG A 109 21.76 -0.66 -15.75
N ASP A 110 21.92 0.30 -14.84
CA ASP A 110 21.71 0.10 -13.41
C ASP A 110 20.25 0.30 -12.93
N VAL A 111 19.39 0.90 -13.75
CA VAL A 111 17.99 1.16 -13.40
C VAL A 111 17.13 -0.01 -13.89
N LYS A 112 16.37 -0.60 -12.97
CA LYS A 112 15.45 -1.70 -13.27
C LYS A 112 14.02 -1.25 -12.98
N PRO A 113 13.01 -1.81 -13.68
CA PRO A 113 11.61 -1.46 -13.42
C PRO A 113 11.18 -1.67 -11.95
N VAL A 114 11.75 -2.66 -11.26
CA VAL A 114 11.51 -2.90 -9.83
C VAL A 114 11.92 -1.72 -8.96
N HIS A 115 12.96 -0.95 -9.34
CA HIS A 115 13.36 0.23 -8.59
C HIS A 115 12.32 1.36 -8.71
N LEU A 116 11.61 1.45 -9.84
CA LEU A 116 10.54 2.42 -10.04
C LEU A 116 9.34 2.09 -9.16
N TYR A 117 8.88 0.83 -9.19
CA TYR A 117 7.78 0.36 -8.33
C TYR A 117 8.12 0.53 -6.85
N PHE A 118 9.33 0.14 -6.43
CA PHE A 118 9.76 0.31 -5.05
C PHE A 118 9.78 1.80 -4.64
N SER A 119 10.29 2.68 -5.51
CA SER A 119 10.32 4.13 -5.23
C SER A 119 8.91 4.69 -5.05
N ARG A 120 7.96 4.31 -5.91
CA ARG A 120 6.55 4.74 -5.78
C ARG A 120 5.90 4.19 -4.52
N ALA A 121 6.08 2.92 -4.20
CA ALA A 121 5.54 2.32 -2.98
C ALA A 121 6.04 3.04 -1.72
N VAL A 122 7.33 3.41 -1.66
CA VAL A 122 7.89 4.17 -0.54
C VAL A 122 7.26 5.56 -0.43
N ILE A 123 7.06 6.26 -1.55
CA ILE A 123 6.42 7.58 -1.57
C ILE A 123 4.97 7.49 -1.06
N GLU A 124 4.18 6.57 -1.60
CA GLU A 124 2.77 6.41 -1.20
C GLU A 124 2.64 5.93 0.25
N LEU A 125 3.53 5.04 0.71
CA LEU A 125 3.59 4.60 2.10
C LEU A 125 3.92 5.77 3.04
N ALA A 126 4.93 6.58 2.71
CA ALA A 126 5.30 7.72 3.54
C ALA A 126 4.18 8.77 3.59
N GLY A 127 3.59 9.09 2.44
CA GLY A 127 2.46 10.02 2.34
C GLY A 127 1.23 9.54 3.11
N GLY A 128 0.83 8.29 2.88
CA GLY A 128 -0.29 7.67 3.58
C GLY A 128 -0.06 7.54 5.07
N ALA A 129 1.14 7.15 5.51
CA ALA A 129 1.48 7.06 6.94
C ALA A 129 1.46 8.43 7.62
N MET A 130 1.97 9.47 6.95
CA MET A 130 1.93 10.83 7.47
C MET A 130 0.48 11.33 7.59
N ALA A 131 -0.35 11.08 6.58
CA ALA A 131 -1.76 11.43 6.64
C ALA A 131 -2.48 10.64 7.76
N PHE A 132 -2.20 9.33 7.90
CA PHE A 132 -2.76 8.51 8.98
C PHE A 132 -2.42 9.09 10.34
N PHE A 133 -1.15 9.45 10.54
CA PHE A 133 -0.66 10.07 11.77
C PHE A 133 -1.36 11.40 12.08
N VAL A 134 -1.55 12.25 11.08
CA VAL A 134 -2.25 13.54 11.24
C VAL A 134 -3.72 13.32 11.64
N VAL A 135 -4.46 12.43 10.96
CA VAL A 135 -5.85 12.11 11.35
C VAL A 135 -5.89 11.55 12.77
N TYR A 136 -4.95 10.67 13.12
CA TYR A 136 -4.86 10.08 14.45
C TYR A 136 -4.68 11.14 15.54
N ILE A 137 -3.76 12.09 15.36
CA ILE A 137 -3.54 13.19 16.30
C ILE A 137 -4.80 14.03 16.46
N VAL A 138 -5.47 14.36 15.35
CA VAL A 138 -6.71 15.15 15.39
C VAL A 138 -7.78 14.42 16.21
N LEU A 139 -7.98 13.13 15.98
CA LEU A 139 -8.95 12.33 16.74
C LEU A 139 -8.54 12.15 18.21
N LEU A 140 -7.25 12.06 18.50
CA LEU A 140 -6.73 11.99 19.87
C LEU A 140 -7.00 13.31 20.61
N ALA A 141 -6.75 14.46 19.97
CA ALA A 141 -7.01 15.78 20.53
C ALA A 141 -8.50 16.04 20.79
N LEU A 142 -9.38 15.45 19.95
CA LEU A 142 -10.84 15.51 20.14
C LEU A 142 -11.36 14.49 21.17
N GLY A 143 -10.50 13.65 21.76
CA GLY A 143 -10.91 12.60 22.70
C GLY A 143 -11.73 11.47 22.05
N ALA A 144 -11.71 11.36 20.71
CA ALA A 144 -12.45 10.35 19.97
C ALA A 144 -11.74 8.99 19.95
N VAL A 145 -10.42 8.96 20.12
CA VAL A 145 -9.60 7.74 20.15
C VAL A 145 -8.59 7.81 21.30
N SER A 146 -8.19 6.65 21.82
CA SER A 146 -7.09 6.52 22.80
C SER A 146 -5.76 6.22 22.08
N PRO A 147 -4.60 6.34 22.74
CA PRO A 147 -3.34 5.89 22.16
C PRO A 147 -3.39 4.41 21.74
N PRO A 148 -2.70 4.00 20.66
CA PRO A 148 -2.68 2.61 20.23
C PRO A 148 -2.22 1.70 21.37
N ARG A 149 -2.89 0.56 21.55
CA ARG A 149 -2.49 -0.44 22.54
C ARG A 149 -1.21 -1.17 22.11
N ASP A 150 -1.03 -1.38 20.82
CA ASP A 150 0.12 -2.08 20.25
C ASP A 150 0.66 -1.36 19.02
N TYR A 151 1.73 -0.58 19.21
CA TYR A 151 2.42 0.12 18.14
C TYR A 151 3.10 -0.83 17.15
N VAL A 152 3.62 -1.96 17.60
CA VAL A 152 4.31 -2.92 16.73
C VAL A 152 3.31 -3.54 15.77
N MET A 153 2.13 -3.90 16.27
CA MET A 153 1.04 -4.42 15.45
C MET A 153 0.50 -3.36 14.49
N LEU A 154 0.32 -2.11 14.94
CA LEU A 154 -0.16 -1.02 14.09
C LEU A 154 0.76 -0.80 12.88
N TYR A 155 2.05 -0.56 13.13
CA TYR A 155 3.01 -0.31 12.06
C TYR A 155 3.28 -1.57 11.24
N GLY A 156 3.33 -2.74 11.87
CA GLY A 156 3.48 -4.03 11.19
C GLY A 156 2.33 -4.29 10.21
N ALA A 157 1.08 -4.07 10.64
CA ALA A 157 -0.09 -4.20 9.78
C ALA A 157 -0.06 -3.25 8.59
N TYR A 158 0.32 -1.99 8.83
CA TYR A 158 0.43 -0.98 7.78
C TYR A 158 1.52 -1.31 6.75
N LEU A 159 2.66 -1.86 7.21
CA LEU A 159 3.73 -2.33 6.33
C LEU A 159 3.33 -3.59 5.54
N ILE A 160 2.64 -4.54 6.16
CA ILE A 160 2.11 -5.73 5.46
C ILE A 160 1.10 -5.31 4.40
N LEU A 161 0.20 -4.36 4.72
CA LEU A 161 -0.74 -3.80 3.77
C LEU A 161 -0.01 -3.13 2.60
N ALA A 162 1.01 -2.32 2.87
CA ALA A 162 1.81 -1.69 1.82
C ALA A 162 2.51 -2.72 0.91
N TRP A 163 3.04 -3.79 1.51
CA TRP A 163 3.68 -4.87 0.77
C TRP A 163 2.66 -5.67 -0.08
N LEU A 164 1.52 -6.04 0.50
CA LEU A 164 0.42 -6.70 -0.20
C LEU A 164 -0.06 -5.86 -1.39
N SER A 165 -0.27 -4.56 -1.17
CA SER A 165 -0.65 -3.58 -2.19
C SER A 165 0.40 -3.49 -3.30
N SER A 166 1.68 -3.50 -2.94
CA SER A 166 2.79 -3.47 -3.90
C SER A 166 2.85 -4.74 -4.75
N GLY A 167 2.65 -5.92 -4.15
CA GLY A 167 2.60 -7.20 -4.87
C GLY A 167 1.43 -7.24 -5.86
N PHE A 168 0.24 -6.85 -5.40
CA PHE A 168 -0.96 -6.78 -6.25
C PHE A 168 -0.77 -5.76 -7.38
N GLY A 169 -0.34 -4.55 -7.06
CA GLY A 169 -0.12 -3.48 -8.04
C GLY A 169 0.94 -3.84 -9.06
N MET A 170 2.03 -4.51 -8.66
CA MET A 170 3.08 -4.92 -9.58
C MET A 170 2.59 -6.00 -10.54
N THR A 171 1.79 -6.94 -10.04
CA THR A 171 1.16 -7.98 -10.86
C THR A 171 0.23 -7.37 -11.90
N MET A 172 -0.70 -6.49 -11.47
CA MET A 172 -1.65 -5.81 -12.35
C MET A 172 -0.94 -4.92 -13.37
N ALA A 173 0.00 -4.09 -12.94
CA ALA A 173 0.74 -3.20 -13.84
C ALA A 173 1.59 -3.95 -14.86
N SER A 174 2.20 -5.08 -14.46
CA SER A 174 3.00 -5.91 -15.38
C SER A 174 2.12 -6.62 -16.42
N LEU A 175 0.90 -7.03 -16.04
CA LEU A 175 -0.09 -7.59 -16.96
C LEU A 175 -0.68 -6.53 -17.89
N ALA A 176 -0.94 -5.32 -17.39
CA ALA A 176 -1.48 -4.20 -18.17
C ALA A 176 -0.57 -3.82 -19.35
N ILE A 177 0.74 -3.97 -19.22
CA ILE A 177 1.69 -3.73 -20.33
C ILE A 177 1.51 -4.75 -21.46
N ARG A 178 1.03 -5.96 -21.15
CA ARG A 178 0.84 -7.03 -22.15
C ARG A 178 -0.57 -7.09 -22.70
N TYR A 179 -1.54 -6.72 -21.88
CA TYR A 179 -2.95 -6.86 -22.17
C TYR A 179 -3.66 -5.55 -21.85
N GLU A 180 -4.08 -4.84 -22.89
CA GLU A 180 -4.85 -3.59 -22.78
C GLU A 180 -6.13 -3.77 -21.95
N VAL A 181 -6.73 -4.97 -21.99
CA VAL A 181 -7.89 -5.31 -21.17
C VAL A 181 -7.59 -5.15 -19.67
N VAL A 182 -6.38 -5.50 -19.22
CA VAL A 182 -6.00 -5.41 -17.81
C VAL A 182 -5.83 -3.95 -17.37
N GLU A 183 -5.35 -3.08 -18.26
CA GLU A 183 -5.31 -1.64 -18.00
C GLU A 183 -6.71 -1.08 -17.71
N ARG A 184 -7.73 -1.53 -18.46
CA ARG A 184 -9.14 -1.14 -18.25
C ARG A 184 -9.75 -1.78 -17.01
N VAL A 185 -9.35 -3.00 -16.66
CA VAL A 185 -9.85 -3.73 -15.47
C VAL A 185 -9.24 -3.19 -14.17
N MET A 186 -8.04 -2.62 -14.21
CA MET A 186 -7.34 -2.18 -13.01
C MET A 186 -8.15 -1.16 -12.17
N PRO A 187 -8.72 -0.08 -12.72
CA PRO A 187 -9.61 0.80 -11.97
C PRO A 187 -10.85 0.08 -11.40
N VAL A 188 -11.46 -0.83 -12.17
CA VAL A 188 -12.64 -1.61 -11.73
C VAL A 188 -12.30 -2.46 -10.51
N SER A 189 -11.14 -3.10 -10.50
CA SER A 189 -10.67 -3.89 -9.36
C SER A 189 -10.54 -3.05 -8.08
N MET A 190 -10.12 -1.78 -8.19
CA MET A 190 -10.03 -0.88 -7.05
C MET A 190 -11.40 -0.55 -6.45
N TYR A 191 -12.44 -0.41 -7.29
CA TYR A 191 -13.80 -0.20 -6.82
C TYR A 191 -14.40 -1.46 -6.17
N LEU A 192 -14.15 -2.63 -6.75
CA LEU A 192 -14.59 -3.91 -6.16
C LEU A 192 -13.94 -4.19 -4.80
N MET A 193 -12.71 -3.73 -4.59
CA MET A 193 -12.02 -3.87 -3.31
C MET A 193 -12.59 -3.00 -2.19
N ILE A 194 -13.39 -1.97 -2.49
CA ILE A 194 -13.97 -1.10 -1.45
C ILE A 194 -14.80 -1.91 -0.42
N PRO A 195 -15.85 -2.65 -0.79
CA PRO A 195 -16.61 -3.48 0.15
C PRO A 195 -15.83 -4.72 0.64
N LEU A 196 -14.89 -5.21 -0.16
CA LEU A 196 -14.14 -6.44 0.14
C LEU A 196 -12.91 -6.23 1.03
N SER A 197 -12.48 -4.98 1.24
CA SER A 197 -11.24 -4.65 1.95
C SER A 197 -11.31 -4.75 3.47
N GLY A 198 -12.50 -4.82 4.06
CA GLY A 198 -12.70 -4.64 5.50
C GLY A 198 -12.77 -3.18 5.94
N ALA A 199 -12.63 -2.21 5.03
CA ALA A 199 -12.59 -0.79 5.40
C ALA A 199 -13.90 -0.27 6.03
N PHE A 200 -15.04 -0.73 5.53
CA PHE A 200 -16.36 -0.27 5.97
C PHE A 200 -17.17 -1.31 6.76
N VAL A 201 -16.63 -2.52 6.92
CA VAL A 201 -17.29 -3.65 7.57
C VAL A 201 -16.27 -4.38 8.45
N MET A 202 -16.66 -4.81 9.64
CA MET A 202 -15.86 -5.73 10.46
C MET A 202 -16.26 -7.17 10.18
N VAL A 203 -15.30 -8.08 10.28
CA VAL A 203 -15.56 -9.52 10.15
C VAL A 203 -16.62 -9.95 11.16
N ASP A 204 -16.54 -9.43 12.38
CA ASP A 204 -17.46 -9.78 13.48
C ASP A 204 -18.92 -9.39 13.19
N TRP A 205 -19.15 -8.37 12.35
CA TRP A 205 -20.50 -7.93 11.98
C TRP A 205 -21.15 -8.83 10.93
N LEU A 206 -20.40 -9.69 10.26
CA LEU A 206 -20.96 -10.66 9.32
C LEU A 206 -21.56 -11.87 10.06
N PRO A 207 -22.62 -12.48 9.52
CA PRO A 207 -23.09 -13.77 10.01
C PRO A 207 -21.95 -14.79 10.04
N HIS A 208 -21.83 -15.55 11.14
CA HIS A 208 -20.70 -16.46 11.39
C HIS A 208 -20.37 -17.38 10.20
N ARG A 209 -21.41 -17.85 9.48
CA ARG A 209 -21.27 -18.69 8.27
C ARG A 209 -20.48 -18.05 7.11
N TYR A 210 -20.36 -16.72 7.07
CA TYR A 210 -19.72 -15.97 5.99
C TYR A 210 -18.39 -15.33 6.38
N GLN A 211 -18.03 -15.33 7.67
CA GLN A 211 -16.79 -14.73 8.16
C GLN A 211 -15.56 -15.35 7.49
N TRP A 212 -15.51 -16.69 7.39
CA TRP A 212 -14.40 -17.39 6.74
C TRP A 212 -14.30 -17.08 5.23
N ILE A 213 -15.43 -16.89 4.54
CA ILE A 213 -15.45 -16.53 3.10
C ILE A 213 -14.87 -15.12 2.92
N TYR A 214 -15.25 -14.20 3.81
CA TYR A 214 -14.73 -12.83 3.77
C TYR A 214 -13.22 -12.78 4.02
N LEU A 215 -12.73 -13.61 4.93
CA LEU A 215 -11.30 -13.78 5.24
C LEU A 215 -10.51 -14.53 4.16
N LEU A 216 -11.14 -15.05 3.08
CA LEU A 216 -10.37 -15.51 1.93
C LEU A 216 -9.61 -14.35 1.27
N ASN A 217 -10.13 -13.12 1.36
CA ASN A 217 -9.43 -11.92 0.94
C ASN A 217 -8.35 -11.54 1.97
N PRO A 218 -7.09 -11.33 1.56
CA PRO A 218 -6.03 -10.91 2.48
C PRO A 218 -6.19 -9.47 3.03
N LEU A 219 -6.96 -8.60 2.37
CA LEU A 219 -7.12 -7.20 2.80
C LEU A 219 -7.82 -7.05 4.16
N PRO A 220 -8.99 -7.69 4.41
CA PRO A 220 -9.63 -7.67 5.72
C PRO A 220 -8.68 -8.00 6.88
N HIS A 221 -7.77 -8.97 6.72
CA HIS A 221 -6.80 -9.31 7.75
C HIS A 221 -5.95 -8.10 8.16
N THR A 222 -5.41 -7.36 7.19
CA THR A 222 -4.57 -6.18 7.48
C THR A 222 -5.35 -5.05 8.12
N VAL A 223 -6.61 -4.84 7.74
CA VAL A 223 -7.47 -3.80 8.33
C VAL A 223 -7.87 -4.19 9.76
N GLU A 224 -8.23 -5.44 9.99
CA GLU A 224 -8.52 -6.00 11.31
C GLU A 224 -7.29 -5.93 12.23
N MET A 225 -6.07 -6.14 11.71
CA MET A 225 -4.83 -5.95 12.48
C MET A 225 -4.66 -4.48 12.91
N VAL A 226 -4.88 -3.51 12.02
CA VAL A 226 -4.87 -2.09 12.38
C VAL A 226 -5.94 -1.78 13.43
N ARG A 227 -7.17 -2.29 13.26
CA ARG A 227 -8.23 -2.12 14.25
C ARG A 227 -7.89 -2.72 15.60
N SER A 228 -7.30 -3.92 15.63
CA SER A 228 -6.89 -4.58 16.87
C SER A 228 -5.87 -3.76 17.65
N SER A 229 -4.96 -3.07 16.95
CA SER A 229 -3.96 -2.21 17.57
C SER A 229 -4.52 -0.91 18.14
N VAL A 230 -5.59 -0.38 17.55
CA VAL A 230 -6.23 0.89 17.95
C VAL A 230 -7.32 0.67 18.99
N PHE A 231 -8.19 -0.32 18.79
CA PHE A 231 -9.32 -0.61 19.67
C PHE A 231 -9.00 -1.63 20.77
N GLY A 232 -8.00 -2.50 20.55
CA GLY A 232 -7.68 -3.56 21.51
C GLY A 232 -8.86 -4.52 21.72
N GLU A 233 -9.05 -4.92 22.98
CA GLU A 233 -10.08 -5.90 23.39
C GLU A 233 -11.51 -5.35 23.33
N PHE A 234 -11.70 -4.04 23.13
CA PHE A 234 -13.04 -3.46 23.02
C PHE A 234 -13.77 -3.92 21.75
N VAL A 235 -13.03 -4.42 20.77
CA VAL A 235 -13.57 -4.81 19.48
C VAL A 235 -13.04 -6.20 19.12
N PRO A 236 -13.91 -7.22 19.00
CA PRO A 236 -13.48 -8.54 18.52
C PRO A 236 -12.99 -8.41 17.08
N THR A 237 -11.71 -8.73 16.87
CA THR A 237 -11.06 -8.69 15.56
C THR A 237 -10.66 -10.10 15.14
N HIS A 238 -10.81 -10.40 13.85
CA HIS A 238 -10.58 -11.73 13.30
C HIS A 238 -9.51 -11.66 12.21
N PHE A 239 -8.29 -12.09 12.50
CA PHE A 239 -7.21 -12.07 11.51
C PHE A 239 -6.15 -13.16 11.72
N ASN A 240 -5.35 -13.40 10.68
CA ASN A 240 -4.16 -14.23 10.71
C ASN A 240 -3.05 -13.44 9.99
N PRO A 241 -1.98 -12.98 10.69
CA PRO A 241 -0.93 -12.17 10.07
C PRO A 241 -0.13 -12.89 8.98
N LEU A 242 0.02 -14.21 9.08
CA LEU A 242 0.79 -15.00 8.13
C LEU A 242 0.09 -15.10 6.77
N TYR A 243 -1.24 -15.02 6.74
CA TYR A 243 -2.02 -15.12 5.52
C TYR A 243 -1.79 -13.95 4.54
N PRO A 244 -1.93 -12.66 4.91
CA PRO A 244 -1.60 -11.55 4.03
C PRO A 244 -0.11 -11.48 3.70
N ILE A 245 0.78 -11.93 4.60
CA ILE A 245 2.22 -12.05 4.30
C ILE A 245 2.47 -13.08 3.18
N ALA A 246 1.85 -14.26 3.25
CA ALA A 246 1.96 -15.30 2.23
C ALA A 246 1.42 -14.80 0.88
N TRP A 247 0.28 -14.10 0.89
CA TRP A 247 -0.25 -13.45 -0.30
C TRP A 247 0.67 -12.36 -0.86
N ALA A 248 1.22 -11.49 0.00
CA ALA A 248 2.14 -10.45 -0.41
C ALA A 248 3.40 -11.05 -1.05
N ALA A 249 3.96 -12.12 -0.47
CA ALA A 249 5.11 -12.84 -1.01
C ALA A 249 4.78 -13.50 -2.35
N GLY A 250 3.64 -14.20 -2.45
CA GLY A 250 3.17 -14.85 -3.67
C GLY A 250 2.94 -13.86 -4.82
N LEU A 251 2.21 -12.77 -4.55
CA LEU A 251 1.96 -11.71 -5.53
C LEU A 251 3.24 -10.97 -5.92
N THR A 252 4.15 -10.76 -4.98
CA THR A 252 5.47 -10.17 -5.30
C THR A 252 6.26 -11.09 -6.23
N LEU A 253 6.28 -12.40 -5.96
CA LEU A 253 6.95 -13.37 -6.83
C LEU A 253 6.32 -13.38 -8.23
N VAL A 254 5.01 -13.50 -8.32
CA VAL A 254 4.28 -13.47 -9.60
C VAL A 254 4.52 -12.16 -10.34
N GLY A 255 4.41 -11.01 -9.67
CA GLY A 255 4.68 -9.71 -10.24
C GLY A 255 6.10 -9.57 -10.75
N LEU A 256 7.11 -10.06 -10.03
CA LEU A 256 8.52 -10.06 -10.48
C LEU A 256 8.75 -10.97 -11.69
N LEU A 257 8.14 -12.16 -11.72
CA LEU A 257 8.21 -13.08 -12.86
C LEU A 257 7.57 -12.46 -14.10
N LEU A 258 6.41 -11.82 -13.95
CA LEU A 258 5.75 -11.11 -15.03
C LEU A 258 6.61 -9.93 -15.51
N LEU A 259 7.14 -9.13 -14.59
CA LEU A 259 8.02 -8.01 -14.90
C LEU A 259 9.27 -8.44 -15.67
N ALA A 260 9.84 -9.60 -15.33
CA ALA A 260 11.00 -10.16 -15.99
C ALA A 260 10.72 -10.49 -17.47
N GLN A 261 9.54 -11.03 -17.81
CA GLN A 261 9.21 -11.30 -19.21
C GLN A 261 8.73 -10.04 -19.95
N THR A 262 8.18 -9.04 -19.24
CA THR A 262 7.75 -7.76 -19.83
C THR A 262 8.91 -6.99 -20.45
N ARG A 263 10.16 -7.22 -20.02
CA ARG A 263 11.36 -6.65 -20.66
C ARG A 263 11.47 -6.95 -22.16
N ARG A 264 10.89 -8.06 -22.64
CA ARG A 264 10.91 -8.41 -24.07
C ARG A 264 9.91 -7.61 -24.92
N TYR A 265 8.95 -6.96 -24.27
CA TYR A 265 7.90 -6.17 -24.92
C TYR A 265 8.18 -4.67 -24.89
N LEU A 266 9.20 -4.27 -24.13
CA LEU A 266 9.72 -2.91 -24.13
C LEU A 266 10.90 -2.98 -25.10
N ASP A 267 10.81 -2.32 -26.26
CA ASP A 267 11.87 -2.22 -27.29
C ASP A 267 13.11 -1.47 -26.75
N ILE A 268 13.74 -2.06 -25.74
CA ILE A 268 14.96 -1.60 -25.07
C ILE A 268 16.07 -2.55 -25.55
N ASP A 269 16.43 -2.39 -26.83
CA ASP A 269 17.67 -2.93 -27.39
C ASP A 269 18.83 -1.93 -27.21
#